data_AF-A0A6A4L940-F1
#
_entry.id   AF-A0A6A4L940-F1
#
_cell.length_a   1.000
_cell.length_b   1.000
_cell.length_c   1.000
_cell.angle_alpha   90.00
_cell.angle_beta   90.00
_cell.angle_gamma   90.00
#
_symmetry.space_group_name_H-M   'P 1'
#
loop_
_entity.id
_entity.type
_entity.pdbx_description
1 polymer ?
#
loop_
_entity_poly.entity_id
_entity_poly.type
_entity_poly.pdbx_seq_one_letter_code
_entity_poly.pdbx_strand_id
1 'polypeptide(L)'
;MEIYKTLEITQNSPTSRVFNLRINRPSLRNALSLDFFTEFPKALTSLDQNPDASVIVLSGNGDHFCAGIDLKALSSMSAAEVDLGITADLGTLQRLPSIVGYGKAVELALSARRFSGSEAKELGLVSRVFGSKDAMDEGVQAIAEEIAAKSPLAVTGTKAVLLRSRDLTVNQGLDYIATWNSGMLLSDDLVEATAAQSQKRAPSFSKL
;
A
#
# COMPACT_ATOMS: atom_id res chain seq x y z
N MET A 1 17.90 12.88 -7.70
CA MET A 1 16.56 12.24 -7.71
C MET A 1 16.29 11.80 -9.13
N GLU A 2 15.94 10.53 -9.33
CA GLU A 2 15.44 10.08 -10.63
C GLU A 2 14.17 10.89 -10.97
N ILE A 3 14.11 11.39 -12.19
CA ILE A 3 12.95 12.11 -12.69
C ILE A 3 12.07 11.09 -13.43
N TYR A 4 10.91 10.78 -12.85
CA TYR A 4 9.91 9.93 -13.48
C TYR A 4 8.96 10.77 -14.32
N LYS A 5 8.46 10.22 -15.43
CA LYS A 5 7.47 10.90 -16.27
C LYS A 5 6.06 10.76 -15.71
N THR A 6 5.78 9.64 -15.04
CA THR A 6 4.42 9.26 -14.62
C THR A 6 4.25 9.23 -13.11
N LEU A 7 5.33 9.47 -12.36
CA LEU A 7 5.37 9.38 -10.91
C LEU A 7 6.04 10.62 -10.31
N GLU A 8 5.74 10.88 -9.05
CA GLU A 8 6.38 11.90 -8.24
C GLU A 8 6.66 11.31 -6.85
N ILE A 9 7.87 11.53 -6.32
CA ILE A 9 8.24 11.15 -4.95
C ILE A 9 8.50 12.42 -4.17
N THR A 10 7.79 12.60 -3.05
CA THR A 10 7.97 13.74 -2.15
C THR A 10 8.07 13.30 -0.69
N GLN A 11 8.61 14.19 0.14
CA GLN A 11 8.61 14.07 1.59
C GLN A 11 8.11 15.38 2.18
N ASN A 12 7.40 15.31 3.31
CA ASN A 12 6.90 16.51 3.98
C ASN A 12 8.02 17.27 4.69
N SER A 13 9.09 16.58 5.08
CA SER A 13 10.31 17.18 5.65
C SER A 13 11.52 16.28 5.38
N PRO A 14 12.76 16.81 5.46
CA PRO A 14 13.99 16.00 5.31
C PRO A 14 14.17 14.92 6.38
N THR A 15 13.46 15.03 7.51
CA THR A 15 13.52 14.07 8.62
C THR A 15 12.35 13.08 8.62
N SER A 16 11.37 13.27 7.75
CA SER A 16 10.22 12.38 7.61
C SER A 16 10.65 11.01 7.10
N ARG A 17 10.22 9.97 7.81
CA ARG A 17 10.37 8.57 7.39
C ARG A 17 9.20 8.09 6.51
N VAL A 18 8.22 8.97 6.30
CA VAL A 18 7.10 8.77 5.39
C VAL A 18 7.42 9.42 4.05
N PHE A 19 7.32 8.63 2.98
CA PHE A 19 7.49 9.08 1.60
C PHE A 19 6.15 9.02 0.86
N ASN A 20 5.82 10.07 0.13
CA ASN A 20 4.65 10.13 -0.72
C ASN A 20 5.04 9.76 -2.15
N LEU A 21 4.61 8.59 -2.62
CA LEU A 21 4.72 8.18 -4.02
C LEU A 21 3.40 8.47 -4.71
N ARG A 22 3.41 9.40 -5.67
CA ARG A 22 2.19 9.87 -6.35
C ARG A 22 2.20 9.48 -7.82
N ILE A 23 1.08 8.99 -8.32
CA ILE A 23 0.84 8.88 -9.77
C ILE A 23 0.60 10.29 -10.29
N ASN A 24 1.40 10.73 -11.26
CA ASN A 24 1.49 12.12 -11.70
C ASN A 24 1.14 12.28 -13.18
N ARG A 25 -0.07 11.85 -13.56
CA ARG A 25 -0.65 12.11 -14.89
C ARG A 25 -2.07 12.70 -14.75
N PRO A 26 -2.25 13.81 -13.99
CA PRO A 26 -3.58 14.30 -13.62
C PRO A 26 -4.46 14.66 -14.84
N SER A 27 -3.86 15.19 -15.91
CA SER A 27 -4.57 15.52 -17.17
C SER A 27 -5.16 14.30 -17.88
N LEU A 28 -4.70 13.10 -17.55
CA LEU A 28 -5.18 11.83 -18.07
C LEU A 28 -5.82 10.97 -16.97
N ARG A 29 -6.29 11.61 -15.88
CA ARG A 29 -6.90 10.94 -14.72
C ARG A 29 -6.03 9.81 -14.16
N ASN A 30 -4.71 9.98 -14.21
CA ASN A 30 -3.73 9.01 -13.73
C ASN A 30 -3.84 7.62 -14.37
N ALA A 31 -4.21 7.54 -15.66
CA ALA A 31 -4.20 6.28 -16.40
C ALA A 31 -2.80 5.63 -16.41
N LEU A 32 -2.73 4.29 -16.36
CA LEU A 32 -1.47 3.54 -16.24
C LEU A 32 -0.87 3.24 -17.62
N SER A 33 0.13 4.01 -18.05
CA SER A 33 0.85 3.80 -19.32
C SER A 33 1.94 2.73 -19.21
N LEU A 34 2.53 2.34 -20.35
CA LEU A 34 3.72 1.48 -20.37
C LEU A 34 4.90 2.09 -19.59
N ASP A 35 5.05 3.42 -19.65
CA ASP A 35 6.03 4.14 -18.84
C ASP A 35 5.77 3.90 -17.33
N PHE A 36 4.50 3.94 -16.88
CA PHE A 36 4.16 3.63 -15.49
C PHE A 36 4.58 2.21 -15.08
N PHE A 37 4.28 1.19 -15.90
CA PHE A 37 4.68 -0.19 -15.57
C PHE A 37 6.19 -0.40 -15.53
N THR A 38 6.97 0.48 -16.16
CA THR A 38 8.43 0.47 -16.09
C THR A 38 8.96 1.28 -14.91
N GLU A 39 8.35 2.44 -14.64
CA GLU A 39 8.78 3.38 -13.61
C GLU A 39 8.38 2.93 -12.20
N PHE A 40 7.17 2.40 -12.03
CA PHE A 40 6.62 2.07 -10.71
C PHE A 40 7.43 1.01 -9.95
N PRO A 41 7.86 -0.12 -10.57
CA PRO A 41 8.73 -1.07 -9.89
C PRO A 41 10.10 -0.49 -9.52
N LYS A 42 10.65 0.44 -10.33
CA LYS A 42 11.92 1.11 -10.05
C LYS A 42 11.78 2.07 -8.87
N ALA A 43 10.74 2.89 -8.88
CA ALA A 43 10.43 3.82 -7.80
C ALA A 43 10.20 3.08 -6.47
N LEU A 44 9.44 1.98 -6.49
CA LEU A 44 9.23 1.16 -5.30
C LEU A 44 10.53 0.50 -4.82
N THR A 45 11.32 -0.10 -5.71
CA THR A 45 12.62 -0.69 -5.34
C THR A 45 13.55 0.36 -4.73
N SER A 46 13.60 1.56 -5.32
CA SER A 46 14.42 2.65 -4.80
C SER A 46 13.98 3.11 -3.40
N LEU A 47 12.68 3.10 -3.11
CA LEU A 47 12.17 3.44 -1.78
C LEU A 47 12.36 2.30 -0.78
N ASP A 48 12.21 1.05 -1.20
CA ASP A 48 12.41 -0.15 -0.38
C ASP A 48 13.87 -0.29 0.07
N GLN A 49 14.81 0.12 -0.79
CA GLN A 49 16.25 0.13 -0.48
C GLN A 49 16.71 1.42 0.24
N ASN A 50 15.82 2.38 0.46
CA ASN A 50 16.16 3.63 1.13
C ASN A 50 16.05 3.44 2.66
N PRO A 51 17.16 3.50 3.42
CA PRO A 51 17.13 3.32 4.88
C PRO A 51 16.30 4.40 5.60
N ASP A 52 16.09 5.56 4.96
CA ASP A 52 15.28 6.65 5.51
C ASP A 52 13.78 6.40 5.34
N ALA A 53 13.38 5.51 4.43
CA ALA A 53 11.97 5.19 4.18
C ALA A 53 11.49 4.12 5.15
N SER A 54 10.36 4.37 5.82
CA SER A 54 9.69 3.38 6.67
C SER A 54 8.24 3.16 6.26
N VAL A 55 7.60 4.17 5.67
CA VAL A 55 6.25 4.06 5.12
C VAL A 55 6.20 4.77 3.78
N ILE A 56 5.52 4.14 2.82
CA ILE A 56 5.20 4.74 1.52
C ILE A 56 3.69 4.98 1.49
N VAL A 57 3.28 6.22 1.28
CA VAL A 57 1.90 6.59 0.97
C VAL A 57 1.76 6.67 -0.54
N LEU A 58 0.98 5.76 -1.12
CA LEU A 58 0.65 5.76 -2.54
C LEU A 58 -0.64 6.55 -2.79
N SER A 59 -0.57 7.56 -3.65
CA SER A 59 -1.73 8.42 -4.00
C SER A 59 -1.69 8.85 -5.47
N GLY A 60 -2.71 9.59 -5.93
CA GLY A 60 -2.75 10.19 -7.27
C GLY A 60 -2.80 11.71 -7.19
N ASN A 61 -2.05 12.40 -8.05
CA ASN A 61 -2.15 13.85 -8.21
C ASN A 61 -3.45 14.23 -8.94
N GLY A 62 -4.05 15.36 -8.57
CA GLY A 62 -5.35 15.80 -9.09
C GLY A 62 -6.54 15.10 -8.45
N ASP A 63 -7.66 15.01 -9.19
CA ASP A 63 -8.97 14.64 -8.63
C ASP A 63 -9.22 13.12 -8.56
N HIS A 64 -8.35 12.31 -9.17
CA HIS A 64 -8.57 10.87 -9.33
C HIS A 64 -7.34 10.11 -8.85
N PHE A 65 -7.51 8.98 -8.17
CA PHE A 65 -6.38 8.09 -7.84
C PHE A 65 -5.78 7.50 -9.12
N CYS A 66 -6.59 6.77 -9.89
CA CYS A 66 -6.24 6.17 -11.17
C CYS A 66 -7.52 5.77 -11.91
N ALA A 67 -7.59 6.02 -13.22
CA ALA A 67 -8.72 5.62 -14.07
C ALA A 67 -8.60 4.20 -14.65
N GLY A 68 -7.54 3.47 -14.30
CA GLY A 68 -7.19 2.16 -14.86
C GLY A 68 -6.09 2.26 -15.92
N ILE A 69 -5.98 1.22 -16.74
CA ILE A 69 -4.98 1.10 -17.79
C ILE A 69 -5.07 2.26 -18.80
N ASP A 70 -3.93 2.74 -19.31
CA ASP A 70 -3.92 3.69 -20.41
C ASP A 70 -4.34 2.97 -21.70
N LEU A 71 -5.38 3.48 -22.32
CA LEU A 71 -5.99 2.86 -23.48
C LEU A 71 -5.08 2.87 -24.68
N LYS A 72 -4.18 3.86 -24.77
CA LYS A 72 -3.16 3.86 -25.82
C LYS A 72 -2.20 2.69 -25.66
N ALA A 73 -2.00 2.19 -24.43
CA ALA A 73 -1.25 0.97 -24.18
C ALA A 73 -2.04 -0.30 -24.56
N LEU A 74 -3.37 -0.23 -24.62
CA LEU A 74 -4.27 -1.35 -25.01
C LEU A 74 -4.92 -1.19 -26.40
N SER A 75 -4.42 -0.33 -27.29
CA SER A 75 -5.08 -0.05 -28.58
C SER A 75 -6.56 0.41 -28.47
N SER A 76 -6.81 1.39 -27.60
CA SER A 76 -8.03 2.21 -27.45
C SER A 76 -9.31 1.55 -26.88
N MET A 77 -9.46 1.41 -25.55
CA MET A 77 -10.71 0.90 -24.93
C MET A 77 -10.98 1.33 -23.47
N SER A 78 -11.92 2.24 -23.15
CA SER A 78 -12.18 2.67 -21.75
C SER A 78 -13.25 1.82 -21.05
N ALA A 79 -12.90 0.77 -20.29
CA ALA A 79 -13.83 0.15 -19.35
C ALA A 79 -13.14 -0.78 -18.35
N ALA A 80 -13.91 -1.27 -17.36
CA ALA A 80 -13.50 -2.41 -16.55
C ALA A 80 -13.26 -3.63 -17.44
N GLU A 81 -12.44 -4.59 -16.99
CA GLU A 81 -11.95 -5.65 -17.87
C GLU A 81 -13.10 -6.42 -18.56
N VAL A 82 -14.16 -6.79 -17.83
CA VAL A 82 -15.29 -7.54 -18.40
C VAL A 82 -16.12 -6.75 -19.41
N ASP A 83 -16.25 -5.43 -19.24
CA ASP A 83 -16.91 -4.55 -20.22
C ASP A 83 -16.09 -4.46 -21.52
N LEU A 84 -14.79 -4.77 -21.45
CA LEU A 84 -13.89 -4.87 -22.60
C LEU A 84 -13.77 -6.30 -23.16
N GLY A 85 -14.48 -7.28 -22.58
CA GLY A 85 -14.34 -8.69 -22.93
C GLY A 85 -13.00 -9.29 -22.47
N ILE A 86 -12.32 -8.66 -21.52
CA ILE A 86 -11.05 -9.09 -20.95
C ILE A 86 -11.30 -9.67 -19.55
N THR A 87 -10.57 -10.72 -19.19
CA THR A 87 -10.57 -11.22 -17.81
C THR A 87 -9.44 -10.55 -17.04
N ALA A 88 -9.74 -9.96 -15.87
CA ALA A 88 -8.74 -9.29 -15.05
C ALA A 88 -7.62 -10.25 -14.60
N ASP A 89 -6.36 -9.90 -14.90
CA ASP A 89 -5.19 -10.77 -14.75
C ASP A 89 -4.10 -10.20 -13.81
N LEU A 90 -4.21 -8.94 -13.37
CA LEU A 90 -3.25 -8.29 -12.46
C LEU A 90 -3.49 -8.58 -10.96
N GLY A 91 -4.32 -9.58 -10.67
CA GLY A 91 -4.55 -10.09 -9.33
C GLY A 91 -5.85 -9.64 -8.66
N THR A 92 -6.73 -8.90 -9.35
CA THR A 92 -8.04 -8.52 -8.82
C THR A 92 -8.85 -9.76 -8.43
N LEU A 93 -8.92 -10.77 -9.32
CA LEU A 93 -9.69 -11.99 -9.07
C LEU A 93 -9.08 -12.89 -7.97
N GLN A 94 -7.79 -12.76 -7.70
CA GLN A 94 -7.07 -13.50 -6.67
C GLN A 94 -7.16 -12.83 -5.29
N ARG A 95 -7.30 -11.50 -5.25
CA ARG A 95 -7.29 -10.72 -4.00
C ARG A 95 -8.66 -10.26 -3.54
N LEU A 96 -9.53 -9.83 -4.46
CA LEU A 96 -10.84 -9.27 -4.11
C LEU A 96 -11.71 -10.23 -3.27
N PRO A 97 -11.80 -11.54 -3.60
CA PRO A 97 -12.64 -12.47 -2.82
C PRO A 97 -12.23 -12.62 -1.36
N SER A 98 -10.93 -12.54 -1.04
CA SER A 98 -10.45 -12.63 0.35
C SER A 98 -10.63 -11.33 1.13
N ILE A 99 -10.95 -10.22 0.45
CA ILE A 99 -11.17 -8.91 1.06
C ILE A 99 -12.67 -8.67 1.29
N VAL A 100 -13.49 -8.82 0.24
CA VAL A 100 -14.93 -8.47 0.31
C VAL A 100 -15.85 -9.68 0.47
N GLY A 101 -15.29 -10.90 0.44
CA GLY A 101 -16.03 -12.15 0.40
C GLY A 101 -16.40 -12.58 -1.02
N TYR A 102 -16.45 -13.90 -1.23
CA TYR A 102 -16.56 -14.48 -2.57
C TYR A 102 -17.82 -14.04 -3.35
N GLY A 103 -19.00 -14.08 -2.73
CA GLY A 103 -20.26 -13.71 -3.41
C GLY A 103 -20.28 -12.27 -3.91
N LYS A 104 -19.84 -11.32 -3.07
CA LYS A 104 -19.72 -9.90 -3.43
C LYS A 104 -18.66 -9.69 -4.52
N ALA A 105 -17.54 -10.40 -4.45
CA ALA A 105 -16.50 -10.32 -5.47
C ALA A 105 -16.99 -10.82 -6.84
N VAL A 106 -17.80 -11.89 -6.88
CA VAL A 106 -18.41 -12.39 -8.13
C VAL A 106 -19.34 -11.34 -8.74
N GLU A 107 -20.23 -10.74 -7.95
CA GLU A 107 -21.13 -9.68 -8.44
C GLU A 107 -20.34 -8.51 -9.04
N LEU A 108 -19.34 -7.99 -8.31
CA LEU A 108 -18.54 -6.86 -8.77
C LEU A 108 -17.71 -7.20 -10.02
N ALA A 109 -17.08 -8.37 -10.04
CA ALA A 109 -16.23 -8.79 -11.15
C ALA A 109 -17.03 -9.05 -12.44
N LEU A 110 -18.23 -9.59 -12.34
CA LEU A 110 -19.06 -9.90 -13.52
C LEU A 110 -19.88 -8.71 -14.01
N SER A 111 -20.27 -7.79 -13.13
CA SER A 111 -21.12 -6.64 -13.49
C SER A 111 -20.35 -5.37 -13.86
N ALA A 112 -19.07 -5.27 -13.46
CA ALA A 112 -18.27 -4.05 -13.59
C ALA A 112 -18.92 -2.78 -13.01
N ARG A 113 -19.95 -2.92 -12.17
CA ARG A 113 -20.71 -1.77 -11.68
C ARG A 113 -19.83 -0.85 -10.83
N ARG A 114 -20.13 0.45 -10.90
CA ARG A 114 -19.53 1.43 -9.99
C ARG A 114 -20.15 1.33 -8.60
N PHE A 115 -19.36 1.68 -7.59
CA PHE A 115 -19.80 1.79 -6.21
C PHE A 115 -19.14 2.99 -5.54
N SER A 116 -19.72 3.45 -4.43
CA SER A 116 -19.24 4.62 -3.68
C SER A 116 -18.18 4.24 -2.65
N GLY A 117 -17.47 5.23 -2.10
CA GLY A 117 -16.55 4.99 -0.97
C GLY A 117 -17.25 4.42 0.27
N SER A 118 -18.47 4.87 0.55
CA SER A 118 -19.29 4.33 1.65
C SER A 118 -19.61 2.86 1.46
N GLU A 119 -20.03 2.47 0.26
CA GLU A 119 -20.26 1.06 -0.07
C GLU A 119 -18.95 0.26 -0.01
N ALA A 120 -17.83 0.80 -0.50
CA ALA A 120 -16.52 0.17 -0.38
C ALA A 120 -16.16 -0.16 1.07
N LYS A 121 -16.55 0.70 2.02
CA LYS A 121 -16.35 0.48 3.45
C LYS A 121 -17.23 -0.63 4.00
N GLU A 122 -18.50 -0.67 3.61
CA GLU A 122 -19.44 -1.76 3.97
C GLU A 122 -19.02 -3.12 3.39
N LEU A 123 -18.41 -3.10 2.20
CA LEU A 123 -17.82 -4.28 1.57
C LEU A 123 -16.55 -4.76 2.28
N GLY A 124 -15.90 -3.91 3.09
CA GLY A 124 -14.60 -4.19 3.71
C GLY A 124 -13.39 -3.93 2.80
N LEU A 125 -13.60 -3.34 1.63
CA LEU A 125 -12.54 -3.01 0.67
C LEU A 125 -11.63 -1.88 1.18
N VAL A 126 -12.19 -0.93 1.93
CA VAL A 126 -11.43 0.18 2.54
C VAL A 126 -11.60 0.20 4.05
N SER A 127 -10.57 0.67 4.76
CA SER A 127 -10.56 0.73 6.22
C SER A 127 -11.25 1.98 6.78
N ARG A 128 -11.27 3.09 6.03
CA ARG A 128 -11.88 4.38 6.44
C ARG A 128 -12.41 5.13 5.22
N VAL A 129 -13.39 6.01 5.46
CA VAL A 129 -13.93 6.96 4.47
C VAL A 129 -13.94 8.33 5.15
N PHE A 130 -13.63 9.37 4.39
CA PHE A 130 -13.53 10.74 4.88
C PHE A 130 -14.46 11.64 4.07
N GLY A 131 -14.87 12.77 4.66
CA GLY A 131 -15.80 13.72 4.03
C GLY A 131 -15.16 14.61 2.96
N SER A 132 -13.83 14.73 2.95
CA SER A 132 -13.08 15.52 1.96
C SER A 132 -11.71 14.89 1.70
N LYS A 133 -11.08 15.32 0.59
CA LYS A 133 -9.71 14.92 0.26
C LYS A 133 -8.72 15.37 1.32
N ASP A 134 -8.80 16.62 1.78
CA ASP A 134 -7.89 17.15 2.80
C ASP A 134 -7.98 16.35 4.11
N ALA A 135 -9.19 16.02 4.56
CA ALA A 135 -9.38 15.19 5.75
C ALA A 135 -8.86 13.76 5.57
N MET A 136 -8.96 13.21 4.35
CA MET A 136 -8.36 11.92 4.01
C MET A 136 -6.83 12.00 4.04
N ASP A 137 -6.23 13.01 3.41
CA ASP A 137 -4.79 13.18 3.31
C ASP A 137 -4.17 13.37 4.70
N GLU A 138 -4.77 14.19 5.56
CA GLU A 138 -4.38 14.35 6.97
C GLU A 138 -4.50 13.03 7.75
N GLY A 139 -5.63 12.33 7.60
CA GLY A 139 -5.89 11.08 8.29
C GLY A 139 -4.94 9.95 7.87
N VAL A 140 -4.60 9.86 6.57
CA VAL A 140 -3.63 8.90 6.04
C VAL A 140 -2.22 9.26 6.52
N GLN A 141 -1.85 10.54 6.49
CA GLN A 141 -0.54 10.97 6.98
C GLN A 141 -0.36 10.62 8.46
N ALA A 142 -1.36 10.88 9.30
CA ALA A 142 -1.31 10.54 10.72
C ALA A 142 -1.07 9.04 10.96
N ILE A 143 -1.74 8.17 10.20
CA ILE A 143 -1.53 6.71 10.27
C ILE A 143 -0.12 6.34 9.81
N ALA A 144 0.36 6.95 8.73
CA ALA A 144 1.69 6.69 8.20
C ALA A 144 2.79 7.08 9.20
N GLU A 145 2.65 8.24 9.87
CA GLU A 145 3.58 8.67 10.91
C GLU A 145 3.53 7.74 12.14
N GLU A 146 2.33 7.27 12.52
CA GLU A 146 2.19 6.32 13.63
C GLU A 146 2.94 5.01 13.34
N ILE A 147 2.83 4.49 12.12
CA ILE A 147 3.56 3.29 11.69
C ILE A 147 5.06 3.57 11.62
N ALA A 148 5.47 4.72 11.06
CA ALA A 148 6.88 5.10 10.91
C ALA A 148 7.60 5.34 12.24
N ALA A 149 6.86 5.63 13.32
CA ALA A 149 7.38 5.76 14.67
C ALA A 149 7.66 4.42 15.38
N LYS A 150 7.26 3.27 14.80
CA LYS A 150 7.51 1.94 15.37
C LYS A 150 8.88 1.39 14.93
N SER A 151 9.28 0.27 15.54
CA SER A 151 10.46 -0.50 15.11
C SER A 151 10.28 -0.91 13.64
N PRO A 152 11.18 -0.49 12.74
CA PRO A 152 11.12 -0.89 11.33
C PRO A 152 11.23 -2.41 11.17
N LEU A 153 12.04 -3.05 12.00
CA LEU A 153 12.19 -4.51 12.01
C LEU A 153 10.86 -5.20 12.35
N ALA A 154 10.18 -4.74 13.41
CA ALA A 154 8.91 -5.29 13.84
C ALA A 154 7.78 -5.05 12.82
N VAL A 155 7.73 -3.85 12.21
CA VAL A 155 6.74 -3.52 11.17
C VAL A 155 6.94 -4.39 9.94
N THR A 156 8.18 -4.53 9.45
CA THR A 156 8.53 -5.37 8.30
C THR A 156 8.19 -6.83 8.56
N GLY A 157 8.58 -7.37 9.73
CA GLY A 157 8.25 -8.74 10.11
C GLY A 157 6.75 -8.99 10.22
N THR A 158 6.01 -8.07 10.85
CA THR A 158 4.54 -8.15 10.95
C THR A 158 3.90 -8.18 9.57
N LYS A 159 4.32 -7.30 8.65
CA LYS A 159 3.82 -7.27 7.27
C LYS A 159 4.15 -8.57 6.53
N ALA A 160 5.39 -9.06 6.62
CA ALA A 160 5.84 -10.28 5.94
C ALA A 160 5.01 -11.50 6.40
N VAL A 161 4.80 -11.63 7.71
CA VAL A 161 4.00 -12.71 8.31
C VAL A 161 2.54 -12.60 7.86
N LEU A 162 1.91 -11.43 7.96
CA LEU A 162 0.52 -11.25 7.52
C LEU A 162 0.32 -11.56 6.03
N LEU A 163 1.28 -11.19 5.17
CA LEU A 163 1.22 -11.52 3.74
C LEU A 163 1.35 -13.02 3.52
N ARG A 164 2.31 -13.67 4.18
CA ARG A 164 2.55 -15.11 4.04
C ARG A 164 1.41 -15.94 4.60
N SER A 165 0.82 -15.53 5.72
CA SER A 165 -0.28 -16.23 6.39
C SER A 165 -1.57 -16.34 5.58
N ARG A 166 -1.74 -15.54 4.52
CA ARG A 166 -2.92 -15.62 3.62
C ARG A 166 -3.02 -16.98 2.93
N ASP A 167 -1.88 -17.63 2.71
CA ASP A 167 -1.78 -18.89 1.97
C ASP A 167 -1.48 -20.08 2.89
N LEU A 168 -1.57 -19.90 4.21
CA LEU A 168 -1.18 -20.89 5.20
C LEU A 168 -2.33 -21.25 6.13
N THR A 169 -2.30 -22.48 6.65
CA THR A 169 -3.08 -22.83 7.83
C THR A 169 -2.56 -22.09 9.07
N VAL A 170 -3.38 -22.00 10.12
CA VAL A 170 -2.98 -21.36 11.39
C VAL A 170 -1.69 -21.99 11.94
N ASN A 171 -1.57 -23.32 11.95
CA ASN A 171 -0.37 -24.01 12.46
C ASN A 171 0.89 -23.67 11.65
N GLN A 172 0.79 -23.64 10.32
CA GLN A 172 1.90 -23.23 9.46
C GLN A 172 2.27 -21.76 9.66
N GLY A 173 1.28 -20.89 9.87
CA GLY A 173 1.50 -19.48 10.18
C GLY A 173 2.22 -19.30 11.52
N LEU A 174 1.84 -20.06 12.55
CA LEU A 174 2.48 -20.04 13.87
C LEU A 174 3.93 -20.55 13.81
N ASP A 175 4.19 -21.60 13.03
CA ASP A 175 5.56 -22.10 12.80
C ASP A 175 6.44 -21.08 12.05
N TYR A 176 5.86 -20.41 11.04
CA TYR A 176 6.55 -19.36 10.29
C TYR A 176 6.96 -18.17 11.19
N ILE A 177 6.05 -17.64 12.01
CA ILE A 177 6.39 -16.55 12.94
C ILE A 177 7.35 -17.00 14.04
N ALA A 178 7.27 -18.25 14.51
CA ALA A 178 8.23 -18.78 15.47
C ALA A 178 9.66 -18.77 14.89
N THR A 179 9.81 -19.19 13.64
CA THR A 179 11.09 -19.13 12.91
C THR A 179 11.58 -17.69 12.76
N TRP A 180 10.71 -16.76 12.35
CA TRP A 180 11.05 -15.34 12.23
C TRP A 180 11.54 -14.76 13.57
N ASN A 181 10.77 -14.96 14.63
CA ASN A 181 11.10 -14.43 15.96
C ASN A 181 12.37 -15.06 16.53
N SER A 182 12.69 -16.31 16.20
CA SER A 182 13.94 -16.94 16.66
C SER A 182 15.20 -16.14 16.24
N GLY A 183 15.16 -15.46 15.09
CA GLY A 183 16.25 -14.61 14.60
C GLY A 183 16.14 -13.14 15.01
N MET A 184 14.93 -12.64 15.26
CA MET A 184 14.66 -11.20 15.42
C MET A 184 14.36 -10.76 16.85
N LEU A 185 14.08 -11.69 17.77
CA LEU A 185 13.73 -11.36 19.16
C LEU A 185 14.90 -10.70 19.90
N LEU A 186 16.14 -11.13 19.65
CA LEU A 186 17.35 -10.54 20.22
C LEU A 186 17.82 -9.34 19.38
N SER A 187 16.96 -8.34 19.22
CA SER A 187 17.26 -7.12 18.45
C SER A 187 17.52 -5.91 19.36
N ASP A 188 18.34 -4.98 18.86
CA ASP A 188 18.59 -3.68 19.51
C ASP A 188 17.28 -2.89 19.70
N ASP A 189 16.33 -3.04 18.78
CA ASP A 189 15.00 -2.43 18.88
C ASP A 189 14.23 -2.94 20.11
N LEU A 190 14.31 -4.22 20.47
CA LEU A 190 13.66 -4.74 21.69
C LEU A 190 14.31 -4.15 22.95
N VAL A 191 15.64 -4.04 22.96
CA VAL A 191 16.39 -3.44 24.07
C VAL A 191 15.99 -1.97 24.24
N GLU A 192 15.97 -1.21 23.15
CA GLU A 192 15.57 0.19 23.14
C GLU A 192 14.11 0.38 23.58
N ALA A 193 13.18 -0.44 23.07
CA ALA A 193 11.78 -0.37 23.47
C ALA A 193 11.61 -0.61 24.98
N THR A 194 12.31 -1.59 25.53
CA THR A 194 12.28 -1.91 26.97
C THR A 194 12.88 -0.78 27.81
N ALA A 195 14.02 -0.23 27.36
CA ALA A 195 14.68 0.89 28.03
C ALA A 195 13.83 2.16 28.02
N ALA A 196 13.27 2.52 26.87
CA ALA A 196 12.40 3.67 26.69
C ALA A 196 11.15 3.59 27.58
N GLN A 197 10.54 2.41 27.67
CA GLN A 197 9.39 2.14 28.54
C GLN A 197 9.75 2.36 30.02
N SER A 198 10.86 1.79 30.49
CA SER A 198 11.35 1.96 31.86
C SER A 198 11.63 3.43 32.19
N GLN A 199 12.16 4.17 31.22
CA GLN A 199 12.49 5.60 31.34
C GLN A 199 11.30 6.54 31.05
N LYS A 200 10.11 6.02 30.71
CA LYS A 200 8.91 6.79 30.34
C LYS A 200 9.14 7.81 29.21
N ARG A 201 9.95 7.42 28.21
CA ARG A 201 10.19 8.21 27.00
C ARG A 201 9.73 7.46 25.75
N ALA A 202 9.62 8.16 24.63
CA ALA A 202 9.41 7.51 23.34
C ALA A 202 10.69 6.74 22.93
N PRO A 203 10.54 5.54 22.34
CA PRO A 203 11.67 4.81 21.79
C PRO A 203 12.19 5.48 20.51
N SER A 204 13.49 5.36 20.28
CA SER A 204 14.17 5.84 19.08
C SER A 204 14.83 4.67 18.37
N PHE A 205 14.16 4.12 17.36
CA PHE A 205 14.65 2.98 16.60
C PHE A 205 15.61 3.38 15.48
N SER A 206 16.61 2.55 15.24
CA SER A 206 17.54 2.71 14.13
C SER A 206 16.84 2.52 12.78
N LYS A 207 17.48 3.01 11.72
CA LYS A 207 17.11 2.72 10.32
C LYS A 207 17.53 1.29 9.96
N LEU A 208 16.84 0.66 9.02
CA LEU A 208 17.22 -0.66 8.46
C LEU A 208 18.35 -0.52 7.46
#